data_AF-A0A932L0T2-F1
#
_entry.id   AF-A0A932L0T2-F1
#
_cell.length_a   1.000
_cell.length_b   1.000
_cell.length_c   1.000
_cell.angle_alpha   90.00
_cell.angle_beta   90.00
_cell.angle_gamma   90.00
#
_symmetry.space_group_name_H-M   'P 1'
#
loop_
_entity.id
_entity.type
_entity.pdbx_description
1 polymer ?
#
loop_
_entity_poly.entity_id
_entity_poly.type
_entity_poly.pdbx_seq_one_letter_code
_entity_poly.pdbx_strand_id
1 'polypeptide(L)'
;MAVERVASLGLGEFRRHLPYALRGLAHHWADERSVIAVTQWGKVSLVVEELEALTLSGALSLPRLRIAMAFEGGSEAQHAAFVAVYDRAFQRGGG
;
A
#
# COMPACT_ATOMS: atom_id res chain seq x y z
N MET A 1 6.36 9.97 10.62
CA MET A 1 5.10 10.42 9.97
C MET A 1 4.31 9.18 9.55
N ALA A 2 2.99 9.17 9.69
CA ALA A 2 2.14 8.07 9.23
C ALA A 2 1.22 8.57 8.12
N VAL A 3 1.13 7.84 7.00
CA VAL A 3 0.27 8.17 5.86
C VAL A 3 -0.70 7.03 5.64
N GLU A 4 -1.99 7.33 5.57
CA GLU A 4 -3.03 6.33 5.32
C GLU A 4 -3.62 6.46 3.90
N ARG A 5 -3.97 5.32 3.32
CA ARG A 5 -4.65 5.19 2.04
C ARG A 5 -5.75 4.16 2.15
N VAL A 6 -6.83 4.36 1.40
CA VAL A 6 -7.85 3.35 1.18
C VAL A 6 -7.86 3.01 -0.29
N ALA A 7 -7.71 1.73 -0.61
CA ALA A 7 -7.75 1.20 -1.96
C ALA A 7 -8.96 0.30 -2.16
N SER A 8 -9.52 0.31 -3.36
CA SER A 8 -10.67 -0.50 -3.76
C SER A 8 -10.25 -1.86 -4.32
N LEU A 9 -9.52 -2.63 -3.51
CA LEU A 9 -8.97 -3.94 -3.87
C LEU A 9 -8.92 -4.85 -2.64
N GLY A 10 -8.88 -6.17 -2.86
CA GLY A 10 -8.78 -7.15 -1.78
C GLY A 10 -7.34 -7.44 -1.35
N LEU A 11 -7.14 -8.07 -0.19
CA LEU A 11 -5.80 -8.41 0.33
C LEU A 11 -4.99 -9.28 -0.65
N GLY A 12 -5.63 -10.27 -1.30
CA GLY A 12 -4.95 -11.13 -2.27
C GLY A 12 -4.43 -10.38 -3.49
N GLU A 13 -5.19 -9.39 -3.97
CA GLU A 13 -4.79 -8.53 -5.08
C GLU A 13 -3.67 -7.58 -4.65
N PHE A 14 -3.78 -6.97 -3.48
CA PHE A 14 -2.73 -6.16 -2.88
C PHE A 14 -1.38 -6.90 -2.88
N ARG A 15 -1.37 -8.14 -2.38
CA ARG A 15 -0.16 -8.98 -2.30
C ARG A 15 0.47 -9.22 -3.67
N ARG A 16 -0.34 -9.36 -4.73
CA ARG A 16 0.13 -9.56 -6.11
C ARG A 16 0.68 -8.26 -6.72
N HIS A 17 0.09 -7.12 -6.40
CA HIS A 17 0.48 -5.82 -6.97
C HIS A 17 1.64 -5.15 -6.24
N LEU A 18 1.82 -5.43 -4.95
CA LEU A 18 2.82 -4.80 -4.10
C LEU A 18 4.27 -4.86 -4.64
N PRO A 19 4.76 -5.99 -5.21
CA PRO A 19 6.12 -6.04 -5.76
C PRO A 19 6.35 -5.04 -6.90
N TYR A 20 5.29 -4.67 -7.65
CA TYR A 20 5.37 -3.64 -8.70
C TYR A 20 5.44 -2.24 -8.11
N ALA A 21 4.70 -1.97 -7.03
CA ALA A 21 4.73 -0.68 -6.33
C ALA A 21 6.06 -0.44 -5.59
N LEU A 22 6.70 -1.51 -5.14
CA LEU A 22 8.00 -1.48 -4.46
C LEU A 22 9.17 -1.86 -5.38
N ARG A 23 8.98 -1.78 -6.70
CA ARG A 23 10.00 -2.20 -7.68
C ARG A 23 11.31 -1.43 -7.45
N GLY A 24 12.41 -2.16 -7.29
CA GLY A 24 13.73 -1.59 -7.02
C GLY A 24 14.02 -1.33 -5.54
N LEU A 25 13.08 -1.65 -4.64
CA LEU A 25 13.29 -1.63 -3.20
C LEU A 25 13.35 -3.05 -2.66
N ALA A 26 14.34 -3.32 -1.80
CA ALA A 26 14.36 -4.55 -1.02
C ALA A 26 13.17 -4.52 -0.05
N HIS A 27 12.35 -5.56 -0.07
CA HIS A 27 11.18 -5.66 0.81
C HIS A 27 10.94 -7.11 1.22
N HIS A 28 10.33 -7.28 2.38
CA HIS A 28 9.90 -8.59 2.86
C HIS A 28 8.60 -8.45 3.66
N TRP A 29 7.80 -9.50 3.61
CA TRP A 29 6.62 -9.62 4.47
C TRP A 29 7.09 -9.97 5.88
N ALA A 30 6.67 -9.17 6.86
CA ALA A 30 6.84 -9.48 8.27
C ALA A 30 5.76 -10.47 8.75
N ASP A 31 4.55 -10.35 8.16
CA ASP A 31 3.42 -11.26 8.38
C ASP A 31 2.46 -11.25 7.16
N GLU A 32 1.21 -11.69 7.29
CA GLU A 32 0.23 -11.72 6.20
C GLU A 32 -0.27 -10.32 5.75
N ARG A 33 -0.16 -9.33 6.62
CA ARG A 33 -0.72 -7.97 6.51
C ARG A 33 0.32 -6.87 6.66
N SER A 34 1.57 -7.21 6.96
CA SER A 34 2.64 -6.25 7.20
C SER A 34 3.83 -6.52 6.29
N VAL A 35 4.31 -5.48 5.62
CA VAL A 35 5.52 -5.51 4.79
C VAL A 35 6.47 -4.41 5.22
N ILE A 36 7.76 -4.70 5.18
CA ILE A 36 8.82 -3.72 5.43
C ILE A 36 9.62 -3.53 4.14
N ALA A 37 9.66 -2.30 3.65
CA ALA A 37 10.47 -1.88 2.51
C ALA A 37 11.68 -1.06 2.99
N VAL A 38 12.86 -1.41 2.49
CA VAL A 38 14.11 -0.69 2.77
C VAL A 38 14.36 0.32 1.66
N THR A 39 14.59 1.57 2.05
CA THR A 39 14.93 2.67 1.16
C THR A 39 16.34 3.15 1.45
N GLN A 40 16.91 3.97 0.56
CA GLN A 40 18.23 4.58 0.79
C GLN A 40 18.29 5.54 1.99
N TRP A 41 17.14 5.98 2.50
CA TRP A 41 17.03 6.96 3.57
C TRP A 41 16.38 6.40 4.84
N GLY A 42 16.07 5.10 4.87
CA GLY A 42 15.48 4.44 6.02
C GLY A 42 14.56 3.29 5.65
N LYS A 43 13.43 3.15 6.35
CA LYS A 43 12.47 2.06 6.17
C LYS A 43 11.05 2.60 6.05
N VAL A 44 10.24 1.86 5.30
CA VAL A 44 8.79 2.07 5.22
C VAL A 44 8.09 0.79 5.64
N SER A 45 7.34 0.87 6.72
CA SER A 45 6.45 -0.22 7.15
C SER A 45 5.07 0.02 6.59
N LEU A 46 4.53 -0.93 5.83
CA LEU A 46 3.15 -0.89 5.37
C LEU A 46 2.35 -1.95 6.12
N VAL A 47 1.26 -1.54 6.74
CA VAL A 47 0.29 -2.42 7.42
C VAL A 47 -1.04 -2.28 6.71
N VAL A 48 -1.66 -3.41 6.39
CA VAL A 48 -2.94 -3.45 5.69
C VAL A 48 -4.05 -4.09 6.49
N GLU A 49 -5.26 -3.59 6.27
CA GLU A 49 -6.46 -4.02 6.98
C GLU A 49 -7.64 -4.05 6.02
N GLU A 50 -8.32 -5.18 5.93
CA GLU A 50 -9.54 -5.31 5.13
C GLU A 50 -10.67 -4.54 5.80
N LEU A 51 -11.30 -3.66 5.03
CA LEU A 51 -12.47 -2.91 5.44
C LEU A 51 -13.74 -3.59 4.91
N GLU A 52 -14.87 -3.24 5.50
CA GLU A 52 -16.17 -3.64 4.98
C GLU A 52 -16.31 -3.22 3.51
N ALA A 53 -16.71 -4.18 2.68
CA ALA A 53 -16.88 -3.96 1.25
C ALA A 53 -17.97 -2.90 1.02
N LEU A 54 -17.74 -2.00 0.08
CA LEU A 54 -18.74 -1.01 -0.29
C LEU A 54 -19.74 -1.64 -1.27
N THR A 55 -20.98 -1.77 -0.86
CA THR A 55 -22.07 -2.23 -1.74
C THR A 55 -22.51 -1.09 -2.65
N LEU A 56 -22.29 -1.24 -3.97
CA LEU A 56 -22.68 -0.26 -4.99
C LEU A 56 -24.08 -0.56 -5.54
N SER A 57 -24.47 -1.83 -5.60
CA SER A 57 -25.82 -2.32 -5.94
C SER A 57 -26.01 -3.75 -5.42
N GLY A 58 -27.23 -4.31 -5.49
CA GLY A 58 -27.56 -5.63 -4.91
C GLY A 58 -26.72 -6.83 -5.39
N ALA A 59 -25.91 -6.67 -6.44
CA ALA A 59 -24.98 -7.70 -6.94
C ALA A 59 -23.51 -7.24 -7.02
N LEU A 60 -23.22 -5.97 -6.72
CA LEU A 60 -21.87 -5.40 -6.86
C LEU A 60 -21.35 -4.90 -5.53
N SER A 61 -20.30 -5.55 -5.02
CA SER A 61 -19.53 -5.12 -3.86
C SER A 61 -18.10 -4.79 -4.27
N LEU A 62 -17.57 -3.72 -3.71
CA LEU A 62 -16.19 -3.28 -3.94
C LEU A 62 -15.37 -3.61 -2.69
N PRO A 63 -14.39 -4.53 -2.77
CA PRO A 63 -13.50 -4.79 -1.65
C PRO A 63 -12.72 -3.52 -1.31
N ARG A 64 -12.42 -3.34 -0.04
CA ARG A 64 -11.70 -2.16 0.46
C ARG A 64 -10.58 -2.59 1.36
N LEU A 65 -9.42 -1.98 1.18
CA LEU A 65 -8.24 -2.22 1.98
C LEU A 65 -7.69 -0.89 2.48
N ARG A 66 -7.58 -0.75 3.79
CA ARG A 66 -6.84 0.32 4.43
C ARG A 66 -5.36 -0.04 4.40
N ILE A 67 -4.52 0.91 4.03
CA ILE A 67 -3.07 0.77 3.95
C ILE A 67 -2.46 1.90 4.76
N ALA A 68 -1.81 1.57 5.86
CA ALA A 68 -1.08 2.50 6.71
C ALA A 68 0.42 2.39 6.42
N MET A 69 1.06 3.50 6.09
CA MET A 69 2.49 3.61 5.82
C MET A 69 3.16 4.39 6.95
N ALA A 70 4.09 3.75 7.66
CA ALA A 70 4.93 4.38 8.67
C ALA A 70 6.35 4.53 8.13
N PHE A 71 6.87 5.76 8.22
CA PHE A 71 8.19 6.11 7.74
C PHE A 71 9.19 6.22 8.89
N GLU A 72 10.28 5.48 8.80
CA GLU A 72 11.43 5.56 9.69
C GLU A 72 12.62 6.13 8.90
N GLY A 73 13.06 7.35 9.25
CA GLY A 73 14.10 8.09 8.52
C GLY A 73 13.56 8.89 7.33
N GLY A 74 14.46 9.55 6.61
CA GLY A 74 14.15 10.41 5.46
C GLY A 74 13.45 11.73 5.77
N SER A 75 13.40 12.61 4.77
CA SER A 75 12.70 13.89 4.83
C SER A 75 11.25 13.78 4.35
N GLU A 76 10.44 14.77 4.69
CA GLU A 76 9.03 14.86 4.24
C GLU A 76 8.90 14.82 2.71
N ALA A 77 9.83 15.46 1.99
CA ALA A 77 9.86 15.42 0.52
C ALA A 77 10.11 13.99 -0.02
N GLN A 78 10.96 13.21 0.66
CA GLN A 78 11.21 11.81 0.31
C GLN A 78 10.00 10.93 0.60
N HIS A 79 9.29 11.18 1.70
CA HIS A 79 8.04 10.47 2.04
C HIS A 79 6.96 10.77 1.00
N ALA A 80 6.77 12.04 0.64
CA ALA A 80 5.81 12.45 -0.38
C ALA A 80 6.14 11.84 -1.76
N ALA A 81 7.42 11.80 -2.15
CA ALA A 81 7.86 11.18 -3.39
C ALA A 81 7.60 9.67 -3.40
N PHE A 82 7.87 8.97 -2.28
CA PHE A 82 7.55 7.54 -2.14
C PHE A 82 6.05 7.31 -2.32
N VAL A 83 5.22 8.07 -1.61
CA VAL A 83 3.76 7.94 -1.67
C VAL A 83 3.24 8.21 -3.08
N ALA A 84 3.79 9.20 -3.79
CA ALA A 84 3.40 9.48 -5.17
C ALA A 84 3.75 8.36 -6.15
N VAL A 85 4.89 7.68 -5.97
CA VAL A 85 5.28 6.51 -6.79
C VAL A 85 4.38 5.32 -6.45
N TYR A 86 4.14 5.09 -5.17
CA TYR A 86 3.25 4.06 -4.66
C TYR A 86 1.82 4.22 -5.23
N ASP A 87 1.24 5.40 -5.10
CA ASP A 87 -0.12 5.70 -5.57
C ASP A 87 -0.25 5.49 -7.08
N ARG A 88 0.77 5.89 -7.88
CA ARG A 88 0.79 5.64 -9.34
C ARG A 88 0.80 4.15 -9.69
N ALA A 89 1.51 3.33 -8.91
CA ALA A 89 1.56 1.89 -9.17
C ALA A 89 0.20 1.22 -8.91
N PHE A 90 -0.52 1.65 -7.87
CA PHE A 90 -1.84 1.12 -7.53
C PHE A 90 -2.98 1.68 -8.39
N GLN A 91 -2.88 2.92 -8.89
CA GLN A 91 -3.85 3.46 -9.85
C GLN A 91 -3.88 2.71 -11.19
N ARG A 92 -2.77 2.07 -11.59
CA ARG A 92 -2.70 1.32 -12.85
C ARG A 92 -3.24 -0.11 -12.75
N GLY A 93 -3.53 -0.61 -11.55
CA GLY A 93 -4.08 -1.95 -11.32
C GLY A 93 -5.60 -2.03 -11.27
N GLY A 94 -6.30 -0.90 -11.09
CA GLY A 94 -7.77 -0.84 -10.97
C GLY A 94 -8.47 -0.48 -12.28
N GLY A 95 -8.23 -1.26 -13.34
CA GLY A 95 -8.93 -1.17 -14.63
C GLY A 95 -9.86 -2.34 -14.83
#